data_AF-A0A928QQM9-F1
#
_entry.id   AF-A0A928QQM9-F1
#
_cell.length_a   1.000
_cell.length_b   1.000
_cell.length_c   1.000
_cell.angle_alpha   90.00
_cell.angle_beta   90.00
_cell.angle_gamma   90.00
#
_symmetry.space_group_name_H-M   'P 1'
#
loop_
_entity.id
_entity.type
_entity.pdbx_description
1 polymer ?
#
loop_
_entity_poly.entity_id
_entity_poly.type
_entity_poly.pdbx_seq_one_letter_code
_entity_poly.pdbx_strand_id
1 'polypeptide(L)'
;ENGKPVMYYGFRYATQELGFFGKIHLALLESVSMVRMVFESLGMIFSGSVTLNDVAGPVGITATMSTVAQESMSSFWYMAGLIAINLSVMNALPIPALDGGRILILLIEAVTRRKLNWKAEAILNGAVLILLLGFMLVVTANDIWRLIK
;
A
#
# COMPACT_ATOMS: atom_id res chain seq x y z
N GLU A 1 -11.52 -24.85 -49.03
CA GLU A 1 -12.58 -24.04 -49.66
C GLU A 1 -13.75 -23.94 -48.69
N ASN A 2 -13.86 -22.89 -47.89
CA ASN A 2 -14.39 -21.62 -48.36
C ASN A 2 -13.92 -20.51 -47.40
N GLY A 3 -12.89 -19.77 -47.81
CA GLY A 3 -12.38 -18.60 -47.12
C GLY A 3 -13.34 -17.41 -47.22
N LYS A 4 -14.53 -17.55 -46.61
CA LYS A 4 -15.46 -16.44 -46.49
C LYS A 4 -14.98 -15.51 -45.37
N PRO A 5 -14.73 -14.22 -45.63
CA PRO A 5 -14.37 -13.28 -44.59
C PRO A 5 -15.55 -13.15 -43.62
N VAL A 6 -15.36 -13.62 -42.39
CA VAL A 6 -16.34 -13.51 -41.32
C VAL A 6 -16.12 -12.16 -40.63
N MET A 7 -17.10 -11.27 -40.72
CA MET A 7 -17.06 -9.95 -40.08
C MET A 7 -17.26 -10.11 -38.58
N TYR A 8 -16.21 -9.86 -37.79
CA TYR A 8 -16.32 -9.74 -36.34
C TYR A 8 -16.66 -8.29 -35.99
N TYR A 9 -17.85 -8.05 -35.43
CA TYR A 9 -18.16 -6.78 -34.77
C TYR A 9 -17.40 -6.74 -33.44
N GLY A 10 -16.31 -5.98 -33.39
CA GLY A 10 -15.51 -5.75 -32.19
C GLY A 10 -15.45 -4.27 -31.85
N PHE A 11 -15.36 -3.94 -30.57
CA PHE A 11 -15.07 -2.58 -30.14
C PHE A 11 -13.65 -2.22 -30.57
N ARG A 12 -13.52 -1.23 -31.46
CA ARG A 12 -12.23 -0.58 -31.69
C ARG A 12 -11.98 0.34 -30.51
N TYR A 13 -11.19 -0.12 -29.55
CA TYR A 13 -10.60 0.76 -28.55
C TYR A 13 -9.63 1.68 -29.28
N ALA A 14 -10.09 2.87 -29.65
CA ALA A 14 -9.19 3.95 -29.98
C ALA A 14 -8.50 4.33 -28.68
N THR A 15 -7.25 3.91 -28.50
CA THR A 15 -6.37 4.46 -27.46
C THR A 15 -6.18 5.93 -27.79
N GLN A 16 -7.04 6.77 -27.24
CA GLN A 16 -6.87 8.21 -27.34
C GLN A 16 -5.63 8.55 -26.52
N GLU A 17 -4.56 8.94 -27.19
CA GLU A 17 -3.38 9.41 -26.48
C GLU A 17 -3.78 10.66 -25.67
N LEU A 18 -3.91 10.46 -24.36
CA LEU A 18 -4.18 11.54 -23.44
C LEU A 18 -3.04 12.55 -23.54
N GLY A 19 -3.38 13.83 -23.67
CA GLY A 19 -2.40 14.90 -23.52
C GLY A 19 -1.75 14.87 -22.12
N PHE A 20 -0.68 15.64 -21.92
CA PHE A 20 0.06 15.69 -20.65
C PHE A 20 -0.84 15.84 -19.41
N PHE A 21 -1.77 16.80 -19.44
CA PHE A 21 -2.73 17.02 -18.34
C PHE A 21 -3.71 15.86 -18.16
N GLY A 22 -4.10 15.19 -19.25
CA GLY A 22 -4.93 13.99 -19.20
C GLY A 22 -4.21 12.82 -18.52
N LYS A 23 -2.91 12.64 -18.78
CA LYS A 23 -2.09 11.62 -18.13
C LYS A 23 -1.96 11.88 -16.62
N ILE A 24 -1.75 13.14 -16.22
CA ILE A 24 -1.71 13.52 -14.80
C ILE A 24 -3.05 13.27 -14.13
N HIS A 25 -4.15 13.70 -14.76
CA HIS A 25 -5.49 13.50 -14.20
C HIS A 25 -5.80 12.01 -14.02
N LEU A 26 -5.49 11.19 -15.03
CA LEU A 26 -5.64 9.74 -14.94
C LEU A 26 -4.79 9.15 -13.82
N ALA A 27 -3.52 9.56 -13.68
CA ALA A 27 -2.65 9.10 -12.61
C ALA A 27 -3.18 9.46 -11.22
N LEU A 28 -3.80 10.64 -11.05
CA LEU A 28 -4.45 11.02 -9.79
C LEU A 28 -5.68 10.17 -9.50
N LEU A 29 -6.51 9.89 -10.51
CA LEU A 29 -7.66 8.99 -10.35
C LEU A 29 -7.22 7.57 -9.97
N GLU A 30 -6.18 7.07 -10.63
CA GLU A 30 -5.57 5.77 -10.31
C GLU A 30 -5.05 5.74 -8.88
N SER A 31 -4.37 6.81 -8.44
CA SER A 31 -3.85 6.94 -7.08
C SER A 31 -4.97 6.93 -6.04
N VAL A 32 -6.08 7.63 -6.30
CA VAL A 32 -7.26 7.61 -5.41
C VAL A 32 -7.89 6.21 -5.36
N SER A 33 -7.93 5.51 -6.49
CA SER A 33 -8.37 4.11 -6.55
C SER A 33 -7.48 3.19 -5.69
N MET A 34 -6.16 3.34 -5.79
CA MET A 34 -5.20 2.62 -4.95
C MET A 34 -5.38 2.93 -3.46
N VAL A 35 -5.58 4.20 -3.08
CA VAL A 35 -5.87 4.59 -1.70
C VAL A 35 -7.12 3.86 -1.19
N ARG A 36 -8.19 3.84 -1.99
CA ARG A 36 -9.42 3.12 -1.64
C ARG A 36 -9.17 1.62 -1.44
N MET A 37 -8.40 0.99 -2.33
CA MET A 37 -8.02 -0.41 -2.21
C MET A 37 -7.26 -0.70 -0.91
N VAL A 38 -6.39 0.21 -0.46
CA VAL A 38 -5.68 0.07 0.82
C VAL A 38 -6.68 0.11 1.99
N PHE A 39 -7.66 1.02 1.99
CA PHE A 39 -8.69 1.06 3.04
C PHE A 39 -9.58 -0.19 3.05
N GLU A 40 -9.98 -0.69 1.88
CA GLU A 40 -10.72 -1.95 1.77
C GLU A 40 -9.91 -3.13 2.31
N SER A 41 -8.60 -3.17 2.00
CA SER A 41 -7.67 -4.19 2.52
C SER A 41 -7.55 -4.12 4.04
N LEU A 42 -7.45 -2.92 4.62
CA LEU A 42 -7.48 -2.74 6.08
C LEU A 42 -8.80 -3.27 6.68
N GLY A 43 -9.94 -2.98 6.04
CA GLY A 43 -11.24 -3.52 6.45
C GLY A 43 -11.29 -5.05 6.45
N MET A 44 -10.67 -5.70 5.46
CA MET A 44 -10.59 -7.16 5.41
C MET A 44 -9.80 -7.75 6.59
N ILE A 45 -8.71 -7.10 7.02
CA ILE A 45 -7.93 -7.51 8.19
C ILE A 45 -8.81 -7.50 9.44
N PHE A 46 -9.58 -6.43 9.67
CA PHE A 46 -10.48 -6.35 10.82
C PHE A 46 -11.66 -7.33 10.75
N SER A 47 -12.10 -7.71 9.54
CA SER A 47 -13.15 -8.71 9.35
C SER A 47 -12.69 -10.16 9.60
N GLY A 48 -11.39 -10.38 9.81
CA GLY A 48 -10.82 -11.73 9.95
C GLY A 48 -10.69 -12.52 8.65
N SER A 49 -10.88 -11.86 7.50
CA SER A 49 -10.77 -12.49 6.17
C SER A 49 -9.32 -12.65 5.68
N VAL A 50 -8.34 -12.18 6.46
CA VAL A 50 -6.91 -12.14 6.10
C VAL A 50 -6.13 -12.98 7.10
N THR A 51 -5.37 -13.95 6.59
CA THR A 51 -4.47 -14.80 7.39
C THR A 51 -3.04 -14.25 7.34
N LEU A 52 -2.16 -14.71 8.23
CA LEU A 52 -0.70 -14.48 8.11
C LEU A 52 -0.14 -14.91 6.74
N ASN A 53 -0.86 -15.79 6.02
CA ASN A 53 -0.56 -16.19 4.66
C ASN A 53 -0.80 -15.10 3.59
N ASP A 54 -1.63 -14.13 3.90
CA ASP A 54 -1.98 -13.06 2.95
C ASP A 54 -1.18 -11.78 3.21
N VAL A 55 -0.38 -11.76 4.29
CA VAL A 55 0.50 -10.65 4.64
C VAL A 55 1.91 -10.95 4.12
N ALA A 56 2.35 -10.16 3.15
CA ALA A 56 3.73 -10.16 2.68
C ALA A 56 4.58 -9.25 3.57
N GLY A 57 5.72 -9.75 4.01
CA GLY A 57 6.73 -8.95 4.69
C GLY A 57 7.72 -8.30 3.72
N PRO A 58 8.76 -7.65 4.25
CA PRO A 58 9.79 -6.97 3.46
C PRO A 58 10.48 -7.90 2.45
N VAL A 59 10.76 -9.14 2.84
CA VAL A 59 11.42 -10.12 1.98
C VAL A 59 10.46 -10.61 0.89
N GLY A 60 9.19 -10.87 1.21
CA GLY A 60 8.17 -11.26 0.23
C GLY A 60 7.87 -10.14 -0.78
N ILE A 61 7.79 -8.88 -0.31
CA ILE A 61 7.58 -7.71 -1.17
C ILE A 61 8.75 -7.55 -2.14
N THR A 62 10.00 -7.61 -1.65
CA THR A 62 11.19 -7.47 -2.52
C THR A 62 11.32 -8.63 -3.51
N ALA A 63 11.01 -9.87 -3.10
CA ALA A 63 10.99 -11.02 -4.00
C ALA A 63 9.95 -10.85 -5.11
N THR A 64 8.73 -10.47 -4.76
CA THR A 64 7.66 -10.20 -5.75
C THR A 64 8.03 -9.06 -6.68
N MET A 65 8.68 -8.02 -6.16
CA MET A 65 9.12 -6.87 -6.94
C MET A 65 10.24 -7.18 -7.92
N SER A 66 11.16 -8.05 -7.54
CA SER A 66 12.15 -8.63 -8.44
C SER A 66 11.49 -9.39 -9.60
N THR A 67 10.48 -10.22 -9.31
CA THR A 67 9.77 -10.99 -10.33
C THR A 67 9.01 -10.07 -11.29
N VAL A 68 8.22 -9.14 -10.76
CA VAL A 68 7.44 -8.19 -11.58
C VAL A 68 8.33 -7.29 -12.43
N ALA A 69 9.50 -6.90 -11.92
CA ALA A 69 10.48 -6.11 -12.68
C ALA A 69 11.01 -6.85 -13.91
N GLN A 70 11.14 -8.18 -13.83
CA GLN A 70 11.59 -9.02 -14.95
C GLN A 70 10.47 -9.24 -15.98
N GLU A 71 9.21 -9.20 -15.56
CA GLU A 71 8.06 -9.39 -16.46
C GLU A 71 7.69 -8.13 -17.23
N SER A 72 7.53 -6.99 -16.55
CA SER A 72 7.12 -5.74 -17.17
C SER A 72 7.48 -4.51 -16.34
N MET A 73 8.12 -3.53 -17.00
CA MET A 73 8.45 -2.25 -16.40
C MET A 73 7.20 -1.44 -16.02
N SER A 74 6.08 -1.59 -16.75
CA SER A 74 4.83 -0.91 -16.39
C SER A 74 4.24 -1.48 -15.10
N SER A 75 4.25 -2.81 -14.96
CA SER A 75 3.80 -3.50 -13.75
C SER A 75 4.69 -3.19 -12.55
N PHE A 76 5.99 -3.03 -12.76
CA PHE A 76 6.92 -2.59 -11.73
C PHE A 76 6.55 -1.21 -11.17
N TRP A 77 6.34 -0.21 -12.04
CA TRP A 77 5.94 1.13 -11.59
C TRP A 77 4.57 1.16 -10.95
N TYR A 78 3.63 0.35 -11.45
CA TYR A 78 2.32 0.17 -10.82
C TYR A 78 2.47 -0.36 -9.39
N MET A 79 3.26 -1.41 -9.20
CA MET A 79 3.46 -2.01 -7.88
C MET A 79 4.27 -1.11 -6.95
N ALA A 80 5.28 -0.39 -7.46
CA ALA A 80 6.00 0.62 -6.70
C ALA A 80 5.07 1.75 -6.23
N GLY A 81 4.15 2.20 -7.08
CA GLY A 81 3.11 3.16 -6.74
C GLY A 81 2.17 2.64 -5.66
N LEU A 82 1.73 1.38 -5.77
CA LEU A 82 0.89 0.73 -4.77
C LEU A 82 1.58 0.65 -3.40
N ILE A 83 2.86 0.26 -3.35
CA ILE A 83 3.65 0.20 -2.11
C ILE A 83 3.80 1.60 -1.49
N ALA A 84 4.13 2.60 -2.32
CA ALA A 84 4.30 3.98 -1.86
C ALA A 84 3.00 4.57 -1.29
N ILE A 85 1.85 4.31 -1.94
CA ILE A 85 0.54 4.73 -1.46
C ILE A 85 0.17 3.98 -0.17
N ASN A 86 0.41 2.66 -0.10
CA ASN A 86 0.15 1.89 1.11
C ASN A 86 0.96 2.45 2.29
N LEU A 87 2.26 2.69 2.13
CA LEU A 87 3.09 3.31 3.16
C LEU A 87 2.55 4.70 3.56
N SER A 88 2.14 5.52 2.59
CA SER A 88 1.58 6.84 2.86
C SER A 88 0.27 6.78 3.66
N VAL A 89 -0.65 5.87 3.29
CA VAL A 89 -1.93 5.67 3.98
C VAL A 89 -1.70 5.09 5.37
N MET A 90 -0.84 4.08 5.51
CA MET A 90 -0.50 3.47 6.79
C MET A 90 0.15 4.48 7.73
N ASN A 91 1.06 5.32 7.23
CA ASN A 91 1.69 6.37 8.03
C ASN A 91 0.71 7.48 8.41
N ALA A 92 -0.36 7.72 7.63
CA ALA A 92 -1.39 8.69 7.97
C ALA A 92 -2.36 8.21 9.07
N LEU A 93 -2.34 6.92 9.43
CA LEU A 93 -3.18 6.40 10.50
C LEU A 93 -2.80 7.01 11.86
N PRO A 94 -3.78 7.19 12.79
CA PRO A 94 -3.55 7.78 14.10
C PRO A 94 -2.90 6.78 15.07
N ILE A 95 -1.79 6.17 14.67
CA ILE A 95 -1.04 5.18 15.44
C ILE A 95 0.17 5.87 16.07
N PRO A 96 0.38 5.80 17.39
CA PRO A 96 1.59 6.30 18.05
C PRO A 96 2.86 5.71 17.41
N ALA A 97 3.96 6.46 17.36
CA ALA A 97 5.19 6.16 16.61
C ALA A 97 5.15 6.37 15.07
N LEU A 98 3.98 6.49 14.45
CA LEU A 98 3.83 6.83 13.02
C LEU A 98 3.53 8.34 12.83
N ASP A 99 3.74 8.84 11.60
CA ASP A 99 3.60 10.27 11.27
C ASP A 99 2.19 10.82 11.62
N GLY A 100 1.14 10.07 11.31
CA GLY A 100 -0.26 10.39 11.59
C GLY A 100 -0.58 10.45 13.08
N GLY A 101 0.06 9.61 13.90
CA GLY A 101 -0.03 9.68 15.35
C GLY A 101 0.56 10.98 15.89
N ARG A 102 1.71 11.41 15.35
CA ARG A 102 2.33 12.69 15.74
C ARG A 102 1.48 13.89 15.33
N ILE A 103 0.91 13.85 14.12
CA ILE A 103 -0.02 14.89 13.64
C ILE A 103 -1.24 14.97 14.57
N LEU A 104 -1.83 13.84 14.96
CA LEU A 104 -2.97 13.80 15.88
C LEU A 104 -2.62 14.40 17.25
N ILE A 105 -1.46 14.05 17.81
CA ILE A 105 -0.98 14.61 19.08
C ILE A 105 -0.83 16.13 18.97
N LEU A 106 -0.19 16.63 17.91
CA LEU A 106 -0.02 18.07 17.68
C LEU A 106 -1.35 18.80 17.51
N LEU A 107 -2.31 18.19 16.81
CA LEU A 107 -3.66 18.74 16.68
C LEU A 107 -4.36 18.83 18.05
N ILE A 108 -4.24 17.80 18.89
CA ILE A 108 -4.77 17.79 20.25
C ILE A 108 -4.11 18.89 21.09
N GLU A 109 -2.79 19.05 21.02
CA GLU A 109 -2.07 20.13 21.72
C GLU A 109 -2.49 21.51 21.23
N ALA A 110 -2.70 21.68 19.92
CA ALA A 110 -3.15 22.94 19.34
C ALA A 110 -4.56 23.34 19.83
N VAL A 111 -5.47 22.36 19.94
CA VAL A 111 -6.84 22.57 20.44
C VAL A 111 -6.87 22.78 21.96
N THR A 112 -6.19 21.92 22.72
CA THR A 112 -6.21 21.96 24.19
C THR A 112 -5.28 23.02 24.78
N ARG A 113 -4.35 23.57 23.98
CA ARG A 113 -3.27 24.48 24.40
C ARG A 113 -2.44 23.94 25.58
N ARG A 114 -2.44 22.63 25.80
CA ARG A 114 -1.69 21.95 26.86
C ARG A 114 -0.72 20.99 26.22
N LYS A 115 0.55 21.06 26.63
CA LYS A 115 1.58 20.12 26.19
C LYS A 115 1.31 18.76 26.82
N LEU A 116 1.35 17.71 26.00
CA LEU A 116 1.32 16.34 26.48
C LEU A 116 2.64 16.00 27.20
N ASN A 117 2.58 15.04 28.11
CA ASN A 117 3.75 14.65 28.88
C ASN A 117 4.74 13.91 27.97
N TRP A 118 5.88 14.54 27.70
CA TRP A 118 6.95 14.02 26.84
C TRP A 118 7.43 12.62 27.25
N LYS A 119 7.44 12.30 28.55
CA LYS A 119 7.86 10.97 29.04
C LYS A 119 6.86 9.89 28.64
N ALA A 120 5.57 10.19 28.77
CA ALA A 120 4.52 9.24 28.42
C ALA A 120 4.49 8.98 26.91
N GLU A 121 4.65 10.03 26.11
CA GLU A 121 4.75 9.91 24.65
C GLU A 121 5.97 9.09 24.22
N ALA A 122 7.15 9.35 24.79
CA ALA A 122 8.37 8.62 24.45
C ALA A 122 8.26 7.12 24.79
N ILE A 123 7.67 6.78 25.94
CA ILE A 123 7.46 5.38 26.34
C ILE A 123 6.45 4.70 25.40
N LEU A 124 5.33 5.36 25.10
CA LEU A 124 4.31 4.82 24.21
C LEU A 124 4.86 4.60 22.80
N ASN A 125 5.53 5.59 22.22
CA ASN A 125 6.13 5.51 20.90
C ASN A 125 7.22 4.42 20.86
N GLY A 126 8.06 4.32 21.89
CA GLY A 126 9.06 3.26 21.99
C GLY A 126 8.44 1.86 22.07
N ALA A 127 7.39 1.68 22.85
CA ALA A 127 6.68 0.41 22.97
C ALA A 127 6.04 -0.02 21.64
N VAL A 128 5.37 0.91 20.94
CA VAL A 128 4.77 0.63 19.63
C VAL A 128 5.85 0.34 18.58
N LEU A 129 6.97 1.07 18.58
CA LEU A 129 8.08 0.81 17.68
C LEU A 129 8.66 -0.61 17.88
N ILE A 130 8.88 -1.03 19.12
CA ILE A 130 9.36 -2.38 19.43
C ILE A 130 8.35 -3.43 18.97
N LEU A 131 7.06 -3.19 19.17
CA LEU A 131 6.00 -4.09 18.70
C LEU A 131 5.99 -4.20 17.18
N LEU A 132 6.11 -3.08 16.46
CA LEU A 132 6.17 -3.04 15.00
C LEU A 132 7.40 -3.78 14.46
N LEU A 133 8.58 -3.58 15.07
CA LEU A 133 9.79 -4.30 14.72
C LEU A 133 9.66 -5.81 14.99
N GLY A 134 9.05 -6.19 16.12
CA GLY A 134 8.75 -7.58 16.44
C GLY A 134 7.81 -8.22 15.41
N PHE A 135 6.75 -7.52 15.02
CA PHE A 135 5.82 -7.96 13.97
C PHE A 135 6.54 -8.11 12.63
N MET A 136 7.41 -7.16 12.26
CA MET A 136 8.21 -7.22 11.03
C MET A 136 9.10 -8.47 11.02
N LEU A 137 9.71 -8.85 12.14
CA LEU A 137 10.49 -10.09 12.25
C LEU A 137 9.62 -11.34 12.04
N VAL A 138 8.44 -11.40 12.63
CA VAL A 138 7.51 -12.53 12.49
C VAL A 138 7.07 -12.71 11.03
N VAL A 139 6.65 -11.63 10.37
CA VAL A 139 6.22 -11.68 8.97
C VAL A 139 7.41 -12.01 8.05
N THR A 140 8.59 -11.45 8.31
CA THR A 140 9.79 -11.76 7.52
C THR A 140 10.20 -13.23 7.66
N ALA A 141 10.15 -13.80 8.87
CA ALA A 141 10.44 -15.21 9.09
C ALA A 141 9.46 -16.12 8.32
N ASN A 142 8.18 -15.74 8.30
CA ASN A 142 7.13 -16.41 7.54
C ASN A 142 7.34 -16.29 6.02
N ASP A 143 7.77 -15.13 5.50
CA ASP A 143 8.17 -14.98 4.09
C ASP A 143 9.31 -15.94 3.73
N ILE A 144 10.37 -15.97 4.54
CA ILE A 144 11.55 -16.82 4.30
C ILE A 144 11.14 -18.30 4.29
N TRP A 145 10.29 -18.71 5.23
CA TRP A 145 9.79 -20.08 5.29
C TRP A 145 9.05 -20.48 4.01
N ARG A 146 8.26 -19.57 3.43
CA ARG A 146 7.55 -19.81 2.18
C ARG A 146 8.43 -19.82 0.94
N LEU A 147 9.50 -19.04 0.95
CA LEU A 147 10.44 -19.01 -0.18
C LEU A 147 11.30 -20.29 -0.22
N ILE A 148 11.54 -20.93 0.92
CA ILE A 148 12.33 -22.15 1.02
C ILE A 148 11.49 -23.41 0.75
N LYS A 149 10.18 -23.37 1.06
CA LYS A 149 9.26 -24.47 0.85
C LYS A 149 8.77 -24.56 -0.59
#